data_AF-A0A1Y2DWG5-F1
#
_entry.id   AF-A0A1Y2DWG5-F1
#
_cell.length_a   1.000
_cell.length_b   1.000
_cell.length_c   1.000
_cell.angle_alpha   90.00
_cell.angle_beta   90.00
_cell.angle_gamma   90.00
#
_symmetry.space_group_name_H-M   'P 1'
#
loop_
_entity.id
_entity.type
_entity.pdbx_description
1 polymer ?
#
loop_
_entity_poly.entity_id
_entity_poly.type
_entity_poly.pdbx_seq_one_letter_code
_entity_poly.pdbx_strand_id
1 'polypeptide(L)'
;MSKNKKFYRNWNSINSLFIFWLGHNDLKCLYRKNTKSEIDEITTELFNVIEKIYEVGARNILFLEIQPQHINPYKQSKKEDVLMYNNNIKVKAKNFFKKHLNTNIIIYNTFKKIEEIIANCDLFGFKDCVSAWQNNKEKKIEDYLWINNHLSEKGNKILSDDINDVLTSLKV
;
A
#
# COMPACT_ATOMS: atom_id res chain seq x y z
N MET A 1 12.64 20.31 -11.79
CA MET A 1 12.03 20.63 -10.47
C MET A 1 10.75 21.43 -10.73
N SER A 2 9.64 21.11 -10.08
CA SER A 2 8.37 21.83 -10.28
C SER A 2 8.50 23.28 -9.80
N LYS A 3 8.12 24.23 -10.66
CA LYS A 3 8.17 25.68 -10.39
C LYS A 3 7.38 25.99 -9.10
N ASN A 4 7.94 26.84 -8.24
CA ASN A 4 7.31 27.42 -7.04
C ASN A 4 7.08 26.50 -5.82
N LYS A 5 7.61 25.27 -5.79
CA LYS A 5 7.65 24.48 -4.55
C LYS A 5 8.95 24.76 -3.79
N LYS A 6 8.84 25.21 -2.54
CA LYS A 6 10.00 25.37 -1.64
C LYS A 6 10.63 24.00 -1.39
N PHE A 7 11.85 23.82 -1.85
CA PHE A 7 12.60 22.59 -1.63
C PHE A 7 13.16 22.61 -0.20
N TYR A 8 12.67 21.70 0.64
CA TYR A 8 13.16 21.54 2.01
C TYR A 8 14.30 20.51 2.03
N ARG A 9 15.55 20.96 2.19
CA ARG A 9 16.76 20.12 2.37
C ARG A 9 16.88 19.52 3.78
N ASN A 10 15.75 19.30 4.46
CA ASN A 10 15.75 18.96 5.88
C ASN A 10 15.49 17.48 6.13
N TRP A 11 15.24 16.68 5.10
CA TRP A 11 15.09 15.24 5.29
C TRP A 11 16.45 14.59 5.53
N ASN A 12 16.50 13.62 6.44
CA ASN A 12 17.67 12.81 6.72
C ASN A 12 17.24 11.42 7.21
N SER A 13 18.22 10.58 7.55
CA SER A 13 18.00 9.22 8.00
C SER A 13 17.21 9.09 9.31
N ILE A 14 17.08 10.14 10.12
CA ILE A 14 16.46 10.08 11.46
C ILE A 14 15.11 10.79 11.54
N ASN A 15 14.79 11.70 10.62
CA ASN A 15 13.57 12.52 10.69
C ASN A 15 12.59 12.28 9.53
N SER A 16 12.83 11.24 8.72
CA SER A 16 12.04 10.97 7.53
C SER A 16 11.67 9.49 7.44
N LEU A 17 10.40 9.26 7.07
CA LEU A 17 9.84 7.96 6.74
C LEU A 17 9.55 7.89 5.24
N PHE A 18 10.06 6.85 4.58
CA PHE A 18 9.89 6.60 3.15
C PHE A 18 8.83 5.52 2.96
N ILE A 19 7.68 5.89 2.38
CA ILE A 19 6.52 5.01 2.26
C ILE A 19 6.39 4.52 0.81
N PHE A 20 6.27 3.20 0.63
CA PHE A 20 6.06 2.56 -0.66
C PHE A 20 4.72 1.84 -0.68
N TRP A 21 3.84 2.26 -1.59
CA TRP A 21 2.55 1.61 -1.86
C TRP A 21 2.34 1.50 -3.37
N LEU A 22 3.10 0.59 -3.97
CA LEU A 22 3.17 0.37 -5.41
C LEU A 22 2.82 -1.09 -5.74
N GLY A 23 2.53 -1.40 -7.00
CA GLY A 23 2.18 -2.74 -7.46
C GLY A 23 0.74 -2.89 -7.96
N HIS A 24 -0.15 -1.94 -7.67
CA HIS A 24 -1.57 -2.10 -8.01
C HIS A 24 -1.81 -2.22 -9.52
N ASN A 25 -1.18 -1.33 -10.30
CA ASN A 25 -1.31 -1.31 -11.76
C ASN A 25 -0.49 -2.42 -12.41
N ASP A 26 0.64 -2.81 -11.81
CA ASP A 26 1.49 -3.88 -12.32
C ASP A 26 0.74 -5.22 -12.34
N LEU A 27 0.00 -5.54 -11.28
CA LEU A 27 -0.84 -6.74 -11.24
C LEU A 27 -1.99 -6.73 -12.23
N LYS A 28 -2.56 -5.54 -12.51
CA LYS A 28 -3.59 -5.38 -13.54
C LYS A 28 -3.04 -5.63 -14.94
N CYS A 29 -1.75 -5.33 -15.17
CA CYS A 29 -1.08 -5.37 -16.46
C CYS A 29 -0.24 -6.63 -16.71
N LEU A 30 -0.36 -7.68 -15.89
CA LEU A 30 0.36 -8.94 -16.10
C LEU A 30 0.05 -9.52 -17.49
N TYR A 31 1.10 -9.99 -18.18
CA TYR A 31 0.97 -10.72 -19.44
C TYR A 31 0.44 -12.14 -19.24
N ARG A 32 0.56 -12.67 -18.01
CA ARG A 32 0.05 -13.99 -17.59
C ARG A 32 0.66 -15.16 -18.38
N LYS A 33 1.89 -15.00 -18.89
CA LYS A 33 2.65 -16.10 -19.49
C LYS A 33 3.36 -16.92 -18.41
N ASN A 34 3.92 -16.22 -17.42
CA ASN A 34 4.52 -16.83 -16.24
C ASN A 34 4.36 -15.87 -15.07
N THR A 35 3.15 -15.84 -14.49
CA THR A 35 2.76 -14.90 -13.44
C THR A 35 3.74 -14.86 -12.26
N LYS A 36 4.31 -16.01 -11.88
CA LYS A 36 5.30 -16.08 -10.80
C LYS A 36 6.57 -15.31 -11.16
N SER A 37 7.11 -15.53 -12.35
CA SER A 37 8.30 -14.83 -12.83
C SER A 37 8.04 -13.34 -13.00
N GLU A 38 6.88 -12.96 -13.57
CA GLU A 38 6.51 -11.56 -13.79
C GLU A 38 6.38 -10.81 -12.45
N ILE A 39 5.72 -11.39 -11.44
CA ILE A 39 5.60 -10.78 -10.11
C ILE A 39 6.96 -10.70 -9.39
N ASP A 40 7.83 -11.70 -9.55
CA ASP A 40 9.19 -11.64 -9.00
C ASP A 40 10.02 -10.54 -9.66
N GLU A 41 9.91 -10.36 -10.97
CA GLU A 41 10.58 -9.28 -11.71
C GLU A 41 10.10 -7.90 -11.24
N ILE A 42 8.78 -7.67 -11.18
CA ILE A 42 8.20 -6.40 -10.72
C ILE A 42 8.69 -6.07 -9.30
N THR A 43 8.63 -7.04 -8.39
CA THR A 43 9.08 -6.83 -7.00
C THR A 43 10.60 -6.68 -6.89
N THR A 44 11.38 -7.30 -7.77
CA THR A 44 12.83 -7.11 -7.84
C THR A 44 13.17 -5.69 -8.29
N GLU A 45 12.52 -5.19 -9.35
CA GLU A 45 12.74 -3.82 -9.83
C GLU A 45 12.35 -2.77 -8.79
N LEU A 46 11.26 -2.99 -8.05
CA LEU A 46 10.93 -2.12 -6.91
C LEU A 46 12.07 -2.08 -5.88
N PHE A 47 12.65 -3.22 -5.52
CA PHE A 47 13.75 -3.26 -4.56
C PHE A 47 15.06 -2.68 -5.12
N ASN A 48 15.29 -2.75 -6.43
CA ASN A 48 16.39 -2.05 -7.09
C ASN A 48 16.26 -0.52 -6.98
N VAL A 49 15.03 0.00 -7.06
CA VAL A 49 14.76 1.43 -6.82
C VAL A 49 14.96 1.78 -5.34
N ILE A 50 14.56 0.91 -4.42
CA ILE A 50 14.70 1.14 -2.98
C ILE A 50 16.17 1.14 -2.55
N GLU A 51 17.00 0.27 -3.14
CA GLU A 51 18.47 0.31 -2.96
C GLU A 51 19.04 1.69 -3.32
N LYS A 52 18.64 2.27 -4.48
CA LYS A 52 19.07 3.61 -4.88
C LYS A 52 18.59 4.69 -3.90
N ILE A 53 17.39 4.55 -3.35
CA ILE A 53 16.83 5.47 -2.34
C ILE A 53 17.59 5.35 -1.01
N TYR A 54 18.02 4.14 -0.65
CA TYR A 54 18.88 3.90 0.50
C TYR A 54 20.28 4.49 0.32
N GLU A 55 20.89 4.34 -0.86
CA GLU A 55 22.20 4.91 -1.19
C GLU A 55 22.25 6.43 -0.97
N VAL A 56 21.14 7.13 -1.20
CA VAL A 56 21.03 8.58 -0.96
C VAL A 56 20.63 8.97 0.47
N GLY A 57 20.38 8.00 1.36
CA GLY A 57 20.24 8.26 2.80
C GLY A 57 18.95 7.81 3.47
N ALA A 58 18.02 7.15 2.75
CA ALA A 58 16.81 6.63 3.39
C ALA A 58 17.13 5.51 4.39
N ARG A 59 16.59 5.60 5.60
CA ARG A 59 16.79 4.57 6.65
C ARG A 59 15.50 4.07 7.29
N ASN A 60 14.44 4.85 7.37
CA ASN A 60 13.13 4.38 7.86
C ASN A 60 12.20 4.15 6.68
N ILE A 61 11.80 2.90 6.46
CA ILE A 61 11.03 2.48 5.29
C ILE A 61 9.75 1.79 5.75
N LEU A 62 8.62 2.24 5.21
CA LEU A 62 7.31 1.62 5.39
C LEU A 62 6.82 1.06 4.06
N PHE A 63 6.55 -0.23 4.03
CA PHE A 63 5.85 -0.89 2.94
C PHE A 63 4.37 -1.04 3.29
N LEU A 64 3.50 -0.59 2.41
CA LEU A 64 2.09 -0.94 2.47
C LEU A 64 1.86 -2.13 1.55
N GLU A 65 1.38 -3.24 2.11
CA GLU A 65 0.86 -4.34 1.28
C GLU A 65 -0.21 -3.78 0.32
N ILE A 66 -0.31 -4.33 -0.88
CA ILE A 66 -1.37 -3.94 -1.80
C ILE A 66 -2.71 -4.47 -1.27
N GLN A 67 -3.77 -3.69 -1.47
CA GLN A 67 -5.09 -3.98 -0.95
C GLN A 67 -5.75 -5.15 -1.73
N PRO A 68 -6.83 -5.75 -1.21
CA PRO A 68 -7.42 -6.94 -1.81
C PRO A 68 -8.19 -6.56 -3.10
N GLN A 69 -7.50 -6.55 -4.24
CA GLN A 69 -8.09 -6.14 -5.52
C GLN A 69 -9.19 -7.08 -6.03
N HIS A 70 -9.17 -8.35 -5.61
CA HIS A 70 -10.16 -9.37 -5.97
C HIS A 70 -11.55 -9.11 -5.41
N ILE A 71 -11.68 -8.27 -4.37
CA ILE A 71 -12.97 -7.88 -3.75
C ILE A 71 -13.31 -6.41 -3.94
N ASN A 72 -12.47 -5.64 -4.65
CA ASN A 72 -12.88 -4.30 -5.04
C ASN A 72 -14.02 -4.39 -6.08
N PRO A 73 -14.80 -3.30 -6.30
CA PRO A 73 -15.99 -3.34 -7.14
C PRO A 73 -15.74 -3.83 -8.59
N TYR A 74 -14.50 -3.76 -9.08
CA TYR A 74 -14.13 -4.13 -10.45
C TYR A 74 -13.24 -5.38 -10.54
N LYS A 75 -12.95 -6.05 -9.41
CA LYS A 75 -12.19 -7.32 -9.32
C LYS A 75 -10.91 -7.34 -10.17
N GLN A 76 -10.08 -6.32 -10.01
CA GLN A 76 -9.00 -6.00 -10.98
C GLN A 76 -7.87 -7.04 -11.07
N SER A 77 -7.63 -7.80 -10.00
CA SER A 77 -6.59 -8.85 -9.96
C SER A 77 -7.07 -10.07 -9.18
N LYS A 78 -6.45 -11.24 -9.46
CA LYS A 78 -6.71 -12.48 -8.72
C LYS A 78 -6.16 -12.39 -7.30
N LYS A 79 -6.81 -13.08 -6.35
CA LYS A 79 -6.39 -13.11 -4.95
C LYS A 79 -4.97 -13.66 -4.82
N GLU A 80 -4.66 -14.71 -5.57
CA GLU A 80 -3.38 -15.41 -5.53
C GLU A 80 -2.24 -14.52 -6.03
N ASP A 81 -2.47 -13.76 -7.10
CA ASP A 81 -1.51 -12.79 -7.64
C ASP A 81 -1.18 -11.71 -6.59
N VAL A 82 -2.21 -11.20 -5.90
CA VAL A 82 -2.07 -10.20 -4.83
C VAL A 82 -1.29 -10.75 -3.63
N LEU A 83 -1.64 -11.95 -3.17
CA LEU A 83 -0.98 -12.60 -2.04
C LEU A 83 0.49 -12.93 -2.36
N MET A 84 0.77 -13.38 -3.59
CA MET A 84 2.13 -13.65 -4.04
C MET A 84 2.98 -12.37 -4.09
N TYR A 85 2.42 -11.27 -4.62
CA TYR A 85 3.09 -9.97 -4.61
C TYR A 85 3.42 -9.51 -3.17
N ASN A 86 2.42 -9.51 -2.28
CA ASN A 86 2.60 -9.12 -0.87
C ASN A 86 3.63 -10.02 -0.15
N ASN A 87 3.64 -11.32 -0.44
CA ASN A 87 4.65 -12.22 0.09
C ASN A 87 6.07 -11.90 -0.42
N ASN A 88 6.22 -11.60 -1.71
CA ASN A 88 7.50 -11.19 -2.28
C ASN A 88 8.02 -9.89 -1.65
N ILE A 89 7.14 -8.91 -1.41
CA ILE A 89 7.50 -7.69 -0.66
C ILE A 89 8.06 -8.05 0.72
N LYS A 90 7.37 -8.91 1.49
CA LYS A 90 7.84 -9.35 2.82
C LYS A 90 9.20 -10.05 2.78
N VAL A 91 9.39 -10.99 1.85
CA VAL A 91 10.65 -11.73 1.71
C VAL A 91 11.78 -10.78 1.33
N LYS A 92 11.59 -9.94 0.31
CA LYS A 92 12.62 -9.00 -0.16
C LYS A 92 12.91 -7.92 0.88
N ALA A 93 11.90 -7.43 1.61
CA ALA A 93 12.07 -6.49 2.73
C ALA A 93 12.94 -7.10 3.84
N LYS A 94 12.67 -8.35 4.24
CA LYS A 94 13.49 -9.08 5.21
C LYS A 94 14.95 -9.24 4.73
N ASN A 95 15.15 -9.54 3.45
CA ASN A 95 16.50 -9.64 2.88
C ASN A 95 17.21 -8.30 2.83
N PHE A 96 16.49 -7.23 2.48
CA PHE A 96 17.00 -5.86 2.48
C PHE A 96 17.45 -5.43 3.87
N PHE A 97 16.66 -5.69 4.92
CA PHE A 97 17.05 -5.42 6.31
C PHE A 97 18.34 -6.15 6.70
N LYS A 98 18.45 -7.45 6.35
CA LYS A 98 19.67 -8.24 6.63
C LYS A 98 20.92 -7.67 5.94
N LYS A 99 20.76 -7.09 4.76
CA LYS A 99 21.85 -6.46 4.00
C LYS A 99 22.18 -5.06 4.56
N HIS A 100 21.19 -4.33 5.05
CA HIS A 100 21.30 -2.94 5.51
C HIS A 100 20.82 -2.79 6.95
N LEU A 101 21.65 -3.24 7.89
CA LEU A 101 21.31 -3.32 9.32
C LEU A 101 21.02 -1.97 9.99
N ASN A 102 21.38 -0.86 9.35
CA ASN A 102 21.10 0.50 9.80
C ASN A 102 19.71 1.01 9.34
N THR A 103 18.86 0.14 8.82
CA THR A 103 17.50 0.49 8.36
C THR A 103 16.45 0.02 9.35
N ASN A 104 15.37 0.79 9.46
CA ASN A 104 14.13 0.37 10.09
C ASN A 104 13.14 0.03 8.98
N ILE A 105 12.59 -1.20 9.00
CA ILE A 105 11.61 -1.64 8.03
C ILE A 105 10.32 -2.00 8.73
N ILE A 106 9.24 -1.36 8.30
CA ILE A 106 7.88 -1.60 8.77
C ILE A 106 7.08 -2.11 7.58
N ILE A 107 6.27 -3.14 7.79
CA ILE A 107 5.34 -3.65 6.78
C ILE A 107 3.95 -3.56 7.36
N TYR A 108 3.10 -2.76 6.74
CA TYR A 108 1.72 -2.58 7.13
C TYR A 108 0.81 -3.43 6.24
N ASN A 109 -0.06 -4.20 6.88
CA ASN A 109 -0.95 -5.16 6.21
C ASN A 109 -2.27 -4.48 5.79
N THR A 110 -2.19 -3.63 4.77
CA THR A 110 -3.38 -3.00 4.16
C THR A 110 -4.38 -4.03 3.66
N PHE A 111 -3.90 -5.19 3.19
CA PHE A 111 -4.75 -6.25 2.69
C PHE A 111 -5.76 -6.69 3.76
N LYS A 112 -5.26 -7.05 4.95
CA LYS A 112 -6.05 -7.48 6.09
C LYS A 112 -6.92 -6.35 6.64
N LYS A 113 -6.40 -5.11 6.70
CA LYS A 113 -7.19 -3.97 7.20
C LYS A 113 -8.42 -3.72 6.34
N ILE A 114 -8.29 -3.79 5.02
CA ILE A 114 -9.43 -3.63 4.11
C ILE A 114 -10.40 -4.81 4.22
N GLU A 115 -9.92 -6.05 4.36
CA GLU A 115 -10.80 -7.20 4.63
C GLU A 115 -11.57 -7.02 5.96
N GLU A 116 -10.93 -6.50 7.01
CA GLU A 116 -11.57 -6.19 8.29
C GLU A 116 -12.66 -5.12 8.15
N ILE A 117 -12.39 -4.04 7.42
CA ILE A 117 -13.36 -2.97 7.17
C ILE A 117 -14.57 -3.49 6.42
N ILE A 118 -14.36 -4.30 5.39
CA ILE A 118 -15.46 -4.89 4.60
C ILE A 118 -16.29 -5.84 5.47
N ALA A 119 -15.64 -6.70 6.27
CA ALA A 119 -16.33 -7.64 7.16
C ALA A 119 -17.14 -6.94 8.26
N ASN A 120 -16.76 -5.72 8.63
CA ASN A 120 -17.37 -4.94 9.70
C ASN A 120 -17.88 -3.57 9.20
N CYS A 121 -18.46 -3.54 8.00
CA CYS A 121 -18.78 -2.32 7.26
C CYS A 121 -19.49 -1.24 8.11
N ASP A 122 -20.53 -1.64 8.84
CA ASP A 122 -21.31 -0.76 9.70
C ASP A 122 -20.52 -0.25 10.92
N LEU A 123 -19.61 -1.05 11.48
CA LEU A 123 -18.77 -0.65 12.62
C LEU A 123 -17.80 0.47 12.23
N PHE A 124 -17.34 0.49 10.98
CA PHE A 124 -16.56 1.58 10.41
C PHE A 124 -17.43 2.73 9.87
N GLY A 125 -18.75 2.63 10.06
CA GLY A 125 -19.75 3.64 9.71
C GLY A 125 -20.00 3.77 8.21
N PHE A 126 -19.72 2.75 7.42
CA PHE A 126 -20.13 2.69 6.02
C PHE A 126 -21.50 2.01 5.94
N LYS A 127 -22.26 2.29 4.88
CA LYS A 127 -23.48 1.55 4.53
C LYS A 127 -23.27 0.60 3.35
N ASP A 128 -22.22 0.83 2.56
CA ASP A 128 -21.86 -0.03 1.44
C ASP A 128 -20.33 -0.14 1.30
N CYS A 129 -19.81 -1.35 1.53
CA CYS A 129 -18.39 -1.66 1.37
C CYS A 129 -18.09 -2.52 0.14
N VAL A 130 -19.09 -2.79 -0.70
CA VAL A 130 -19.00 -3.73 -1.83
C VAL A 130 -19.12 -2.98 -3.16
N SER A 131 -20.07 -2.04 -3.26
CA SER A 131 -20.32 -1.30 -4.49
C SER A 131 -19.41 -0.07 -4.60
N ALA A 132 -19.20 0.38 -5.84
CA ALA A 132 -18.62 1.69 -6.11
C ALA A 132 -19.70 2.78 -6.03
N TRP A 133 -19.44 3.85 -5.27
CA TRP A 133 -20.31 5.04 -5.23
C TRP A 133 -20.55 5.62 -6.64
N GLN A 134 -19.58 5.56 -7.55
CA GLN A 134 -19.75 6.03 -8.93
C GLN A 134 -20.91 5.37 -9.69
N ASN A 135 -21.31 4.16 -9.29
CA ASN A 135 -22.45 3.46 -9.87
C ASN A 135 -23.79 3.87 -9.24
N ASN A 136 -23.78 4.62 -8.13
CA ASN A 136 -24.97 5.10 -7.42
C ASN A 136 -24.72 6.49 -6.79
N LYS A 137 -24.62 7.51 -7.65
CA LYS A 137 -24.25 8.88 -7.24
C LYS A 137 -25.37 9.63 -6.49
N GLU A 138 -26.56 9.05 -6.35
CA GLU A 138 -27.66 9.64 -5.58
C GLU A 138 -27.44 9.51 -4.07
N LYS A 139 -26.59 8.57 -3.65
CA LYS A 139 -26.23 8.36 -2.25
C LYS A 139 -25.01 9.20 -1.86
N LYS A 140 -24.86 9.43 -0.56
CA LYS A 140 -23.72 10.17 0.01
C LYS A 140 -22.44 9.36 -0.16
N ILE A 141 -21.35 9.99 -0.61
CA ILE A 141 -20.07 9.31 -0.84
C ILE A 141 -19.47 8.73 0.46
N GLU A 142 -19.78 9.36 1.59
CA GLU A 142 -19.34 8.96 2.93
C GLU A 142 -19.96 7.64 3.40
N ASP A 143 -21.08 7.24 2.78
CA ASP A 143 -21.72 5.95 3.03
C ASP A 143 -20.94 4.79 2.35
N TYR A 144 -19.97 5.08 1.47
CA TYR A 144 -19.27 4.08 0.66
C TYR A 144 -17.79 3.93 1.05
N LEU A 145 -17.31 2.67 1.10
CA LEU A 145 -15.88 2.38 1.17
C LEU A 145 -15.17 2.72 -0.15
N TRP A 146 -15.84 2.49 -1.28
CA TRP A 146 -15.26 2.62 -2.62
C TRP A 146 -15.90 3.77 -3.40
N ILE A 147 -15.07 4.65 -3.97
CA ILE A 147 -15.53 5.62 -4.97
C ILE A 147 -15.71 4.89 -6.31
N ASN A 148 -14.71 4.08 -6.65
CA ASN A 148 -14.64 3.24 -7.83
C ASN A 148 -13.79 2.01 -7.51
N ASN A 149 -12.66 1.79 -8.18
CA ASN A 149 -11.64 0.84 -7.73
C ASN A 149 -10.71 1.42 -6.64
N HIS A 150 -10.89 2.69 -6.30
CA HIS A 150 -10.17 3.40 -5.24
C HIS A 150 -11.05 3.60 -4.00
N LEU A 151 -10.40 3.62 -2.84
CA LEU A 151 -11.04 3.90 -1.55
C LEU A 151 -11.59 5.34 -1.52
N SER A 152 -12.66 5.53 -0.76
CA SER A 152 -13.19 6.85 -0.42
C SER A 152 -12.24 7.61 0.49
N GLU A 153 -12.46 8.92 0.64
CA GLU A 153 -11.71 9.74 1.58
C GLU A 153 -11.81 9.19 3.00
N LYS A 154 -13.03 8.79 3.42
CA LYS A 154 -13.26 8.14 4.71
C LYS A 154 -12.48 6.82 4.84
N GLY A 155 -12.46 5.99 3.80
CA GLY A 155 -11.67 4.75 3.78
C GLY A 155 -10.17 5.02 3.92
N ASN A 156 -9.65 6.01 3.18
CA ASN A 156 -8.25 6.44 3.31
C ASN A 156 -7.94 7.00 4.69
N LYS A 157 -8.87 7.76 5.30
CA LYS A 157 -8.70 8.30 6.65
C LYS A 157 -8.58 7.21 7.71
N ILE A 158 -9.48 6.21 7.67
CA ILE A 158 -9.42 5.06 8.60
C ILE A 158 -8.07 4.34 8.46
N LEU A 159 -7.60 4.15 7.22
CA LEU A 159 -6.31 3.53 6.95
C LEU A 159 -5.14 4.37 7.50
N SER A 160 -5.16 5.69 7.30
CA SER A 160 -4.10 6.58 7.78
C SER A 160 -4.07 6.67 9.30
N ASP A 161 -5.24 6.69 9.95
CA ASP A 161 -5.34 6.73 11.41
C ASP A 161 -4.76 5.42 12.01
N ASP A 162 -5.09 4.26 11.43
CA ASP A 162 -4.55 2.97 11.86
C ASP A 162 -3.04 2.84 11.61
N ILE A 163 -2.53 3.34 10.48
CA ILE A 163 -1.08 3.43 10.23
C ILE A 163 -0.41 4.33 11.27
N ASN A 164 -1.01 5.46 11.62
CA ASN A 164 -0.48 6.35 12.66
C ASN A 164 -0.44 5.65 14.02
N ASP A 165 -1.48 4.92 14.39
CA ASP A 165 -1.52 4.16 15.65
C ASP A 165 -0.43 3.09 15.69
N VAL A 166 -0.23 2.37 14.57
CA VAL A 166 0.90 1.42 14.45
C VAL A 166 2.22 2.15 14.62
N LEU A 167 2.47 3.23 13.88
CA LEU A 167 3.74 3.96 13.94
C LEU A 167 4.03 4.56 15.32
N THR A 168 3.02 5.06 16.01
CA THR A 168 3.16 5.63 17.37
C THR A 168 3.29 4.55 18.45
N SER A 169 2.77 3.34 18.20
CA SER A 169 2.93 2.18 19.09
C SER A 169 4.35 1.60 19.07
N LEU A 170 5.09 1.80 17.98
CA LEU A 170 6.43 1.26 17.76
C LEU A 170 7.53 1.89 18.62
N LYS A 171 7.19 2.65 19.67
CA LYS A 171 8.10 3.33 20.60
C LYS A 171 9.50 2.70 20.63
N VAL A 172 10.43 3.33 19.91
CA VAL A 172 11.87 3.12 19.99
C VAL A 172 12.46 4.27 20.79
#